data_AF-A0AAW0IES9-F1
#
_entry.id   AF-A0AAW0IES9-F1
#
_cell.length_a   1.000
_cell.length_b   1.000
_cell.length_c   1.000
_cell.angle_alpha   90.00
_cell.angle_beta   90.00
_cell.angle_gamma   90.00
#
_symmetry.space_group_name_H-M   'P 1'
#
loop_
_entity.id
_entity.type
_entity.pdbx_description
1 polymer ?
#
loop_
_entity_poly.entity_id
_entity_poly.type
_entity_poly.pdbx_seq_one_letter_code
_entity_poly.pdbx_strand_id
1 'polypeptide(L)' 'MQIETYTKELEEMQKVTKEEYLASLRRRSSGFSRGVSKYRGVARHHHNGRWEARIGRVFGNKYLYLGTYSSVYLG' A
#
# COMPACT_ATOMS: atom_id res chain seq x y z
N MET A 1 5.13 -5.98 30.21
CA MET A 1 5.32 -5.71 28.77
C MET A 1 6.30 -4.55 28.68
N GLN A 2 7.56 -4.83 28.34
CA GLN A 2 8.70 -3.95 28.57
C GLN A 2 8.93 -3.08 27.33
N ILE A 3 9.11 -1.77 27.48
CA ILE A 3 9.27 -0.82 26.37
C ILE A 3 10.52 -1.13 25.54
N GLU A 4 11.51 -1.78 26.14
CA GLU A 4 12.75 -2.23 25.51
C GLU A 4 12.53 -3.11 24.26
N THR A 5 11.38 -3.80 24.15
CA THR A 5 11.07 -4.57 22.94
C THR A 5 10.73 -3.70 21.73
N TYR A 6 10.53 -2.38 21.92
CA TYR A 6 10.18 -1.42 20.86
C TYR A 6 11.34 -0.48 20.49
N THR A 7 12.58 -0.88 20.77
CA THR A 7 13.79 -0.07 20.49
C THR A 7 13.85 0.42 19.04
N LYS A 8 13.51 -0.44 18.07
CA LYS A 8 13.47 -0.08 16.65
C LYS A 8 12.39 0.97 16.36
N GLU A 9 11.19 0.79 16.89
CA GLU A 9 10.08 1.71 16.70
C GLU A 9 10.37 3.08 17.33
N LEU A 10 11.07 3.11 18.48
CA LEU A 10 11.51 4.35 19.12
C LEU A 10 12.53 5.11 18.26
N GLU A 11 13.51 4.40 17.69
CA GLU A 11 14.45 5.01 16.74
C GLU A 11 13.76 5.55 15.48
N GLU A 12 12.74 4.86 14.96
CA GLU A 12 11.93 5.35 13.84
C GLU A 12 11.14 6.60 14.25
N MET A 13 10.48 6.59 15.41
CA MET A 13 9.67 7.70 15.93
C MET A 13 10.49 8.98 16.17
N GLN A 14 11.77 8.86 16.52
CA GLN A 14 12.66 10.03 16.70
C GLN A 14 13.02 10.72 15.37
N LYS A 15 12.94 9.99 14.25
CA LYS A 15 13.37 10.49 12.92
C LYS A 15 12.26 11.21 12.16
N VAL A 16 11.01 11.08 12.57
CA VAL A 16 9.84 11.61 11.85
C VAL A 16 8.86 12.28 12.81
N THR A 17 7.99 13.14 12.28
CA THR A 17 6.89 13.69 13.09
C THR A 17 5.87 12.61 13.44
N LYS A 18 5.07 12.85 14.49
CA LYS A 18 3.98 11.97 14.90
C LYS A 18 3.03 11.66 13.74
N GLU A 19 2.69 12.68 12.96
CA GLU A 19 1.78 12.60 11.83
C GLU A 19 2.33 11.71 10.72
N GLU A 20 3.62 11.85 10.40
CA GLU A 20 4.32 11.02 9.41
C GLU A 20 4.45 9.57 9.87
N TYR A 21 4.79 9.35 11.14
CA TYR A 21 4.88 8.01 11.72
C TYR A 21 3.52 7.30 11.65
N LEU A 22 2.45 7.96 12.08
CA LEU A 22 1.08 7.44 11.99
C LEU A 22 0.67 7.18 10.53
N ALA A 23 1.01 8.06 9.60
CA ALA A 23 0.76 7.85 8.18
C ALA A 23 1.53 6.62 7.65
N SER A 24 2.78 6.43 8.06
CA SER A 24 3.58 5.25 7.71
C SER A 24 2.95 3.95 8.25
N LEU A 25 2.53 3.94 9.51
CA LEU A 25 1.85 2.80 10.12
C LEU A 25 0.57 2.46 9.38
N ARG A 26 -0.25 3.45 9.02
CA ARG A 26 -1.46 3.24 8.19
C ARG A 26 -1.14 2.70 6.80
N ARG A 27 -0.06 3.17 6.15
CA ARG A 27 0.38 2.67 4.84
C ARG A 27 0.94 1.25 4.91
N ARG A 28 1.53 0.84 6.05
CA ARG A 28 2.08 -0.50 6.29
C ARG A 28 1.03 -1.49 6.80
N SER A 29 0.02 -1.03 7.54
CA SER A 29 -0.97 -1.89 8.17
C SER A 29 -1.85 -2.63 7.16
N SER A 30 -2.27 -3.84 7.48
CA SER A 30 -3.19 -4.68 6.68
C SER A 30 -4.65 -4.21 6.68
N GLY A 31 -4.97 -3.06 7.28
CA GLY A 31 -6.34 -2.54 7.40
C GLY A 31 -7.02 -2.17 6.08
N PHE A 32 -6.29 -2.18 4.96
CA PHE A 32 -6.83 -2.15 3.62
C PHE A 32 -6.50 -3.47 2.92
N SER A 33 -7.50 -4.16 2.35
CA SER A 33 -7.28 -5.42 1.64
C SER A 33 -6.34 -5.19 0.46
N ARG A 34 -5.12 -5.75 0.55
CA ARG A 34 -4.09 -5.64 -0.50
C ARG A 34 -4.23 -6.68 -1.62
N GLY A 35 -5.16 -7.63 -1.48
CA GLY A 35 -5.27 -8.75 -2.42
C GLY A 35 -3.90 -9.45 -2.59
N VAL A 36 -3.64 -9.96 -3.79
CA VAL A 36 -2.38 -10.64 -4.15
C VAL A 36 -1.21 -9.69 -4.47
N SER A 37 -1.41 -8.36 -4.43
CA SER A 37 -0.37 -7.39 -4.79
C SER A 37 0.13 -6.62 -3.58
N LYS A 38 1.43 -6.31 -3.56
CA LYS A 38 2.01 -5.34 -2.61
C LYS A 38 1.46 -3.92 -2.84
N TYR A 39 1.08 -3.61 -4.07
CA TYR A 39 0.68 -2.27 -4.51
C TYR A 39 -0.84 -2.10 -4.43
N ARG A 40 -1.28 -0.98 -3.84
CA ARG A 40 -2.69 -0.65 -3.71
C ARG A 40 -3.34 -0.46 -5.09
N GLY A 41 -4.52 -1.02 -5.28
CA GLY A 41 -5.26 -0.87 -6.54
C GLY A 41 -4.70 -1.67 -7.70
N VAL A 42 -3.75 -2.58 -7.44
CA VAL A 42 -3.19 -3.48 -8.45
C VAL A 42 -3.70 -4.90 -8.21
N ALA A 43 -4.35 -5.48 -9.20
CA ALA A 43 -4.92 -6.83 -9.13
C ALA A 43 -4.35 -7.73 -10.24
N ARG A 44 -4.21 -9.03 -9.96
CA ARG A 44 -3.77 -10.01 -10.96
C ARG A 44 -4.98 -10.67 -11.62
N HIS A 45 -5.03 -10.62 -12.94
CA HIS A 45 -6.01 -11.37 -13.73
C HIS A 45 -5.63 -12.85 -13.75
N HIS A 46 -6.54 -13.71 -13.31
CA HIS A 46 -6.27 -15.15 -13.22
C HIS A 46 -6.08 -15.80 -14.61
N HIS A 47 -6.77 -15.32 -15.64
CA HIS A 47 -6.80 -15.97 -16.95
C HIS A 47 -5.56 -15.70 -17.83
N ASN A 48 -4.97 -14.49 -17.76
CA ASN A 48 -3.81 -14.11 -18.57
C ASN A 48 -2.58 -13.75 -17.72
N GLY A 49 -2.70 -13.82 -16.39
CA GLY A 49 -1.63 -13.51 -15.44
C GLY A 49 -1.20 -12.05 -15.40
N ARG A 50 -1.87 -11.15 -16.14
CA ARG A 50 -1.53 -9.74 -16.25
C ARG A 50 -1.99 -8.93 -15.03
N TRP A 51 -1.36 -7.80 -14.82
CA TRP A 51 -1.59 -6.91 -13.70
C TRP A 51 -2.38 -5.69 -14.13
N GLU A 52 -3.54 -5.48 -13.54
CA GLU A 52 -4.34 -4.29 -13.80
C GLU A 52 -4.17 -3.27 -12.67
N ALA A 53 -3.93 -2.01 -13.04
CA ALA A 53 -3.84 -0.89 -12.12
C ALA A 53 -5.09 -0.01 -12.19
N ARG A 54 -5.66 0.31 -11.02
CA ARG A 54 -6.82 1.19 -10.85
C ARG A 54 -6.61 2.17 -9.71
N ILE A 55 -7.13 3.38 -9.83
CA ILE A 55 -7.20 4.35 -8.73
C ILE A 55 -8.66 4.65 -8.39
N GLY A 56 -9.04 4.45 -7.13
CA GLY A 56 -10.41 4.65 -6.67
C GLY A 56 -10.77 6.13 -6.47
N ARG A 57 -12.07 6.44 -6.58
CA ARG A 57 -12.70 7.72 -6.20
C ARG A 57 -12.15 8.93 -6.98
N VAL A 58 -12.33 8.91 -8.29
CA VAL A 58 -11.93 10.01 -9.19
C VAL A 58 -13.19 10.61 -9.83
N PHE A 59 -13.47 11.90 -9.61
CA PHE A 59 -14.63 12.62 -10.15
C PHE A 59 -15.99 11.91 -9.99
N GLY A 60 -16.26 11.32 -8.82
CA GLY A 60 -17.51 10.59 -8.56
C GLY A 60 -17.57 9.17 -9.14
N ASN A 61 -16.59 8.76 -9.95
CA ASN A 61 -16.48 7.39 -10.43
C ASN A 61 -15.88 6.48 -9.36
N LYS A 62 -16.34 5.21 -9.36
CA LYS A 62 -15.84 4.17 -8.44
C LYS A 62 -14.32 4.00 -8.58
N TYR A 63 -13.81 4.03 -9.82
CA TYR A 63 -12.37 3.97 -10.12
C TYR A 63 -12.06 4.55 -11.51
N LEU A 64 -10.81 4.98 -11.69
CA LEU A 64 -10.17 5.24 -12.98
C LEU A 64 -9.21 4.08 -13.29
N TYR A 65 -9.27 3.59 -14.52
CA TYR A 65 -8.37 2.56 -15.04
C TYR A 65 -7.06 3.20 -15.52
N LEU A 66 -5.93 2.60 -15.14
CA LEU A 66 -4.58 3.11 -15.43
C LEU A 66 -3.77 2.21 -16.37
N GLY A 67 -4.33 1.08 -16.79
CA GLY A 67 -3.67 0.15 -17.71
C GLY A 67 -3.55 -1.28 -17.16
N THR A 68 -3.10 -2.15 -18.06
CA THR A 68 -2.81 -3.56 -17.78
C THR A 68 -1.38 -3.88 -18.22
N TYR A 69 -0.58 -4.46 -17.34
CA TYR A 69 0.86 -4.66 -17.48
C TYR A 69 1.23 -6.14 -17.37
N SER A 70 2.36 -6.55 -17.95
CA SER A 70 2.91 -7.91 -17.79
C SER A 70 3.58 -8.11 -16.43
N SER A 71 4.10 -7.04 -15.83
CA SER A 71 4.79 -7.02 -14.53
C SER A 71 4.18 -5.95 -13.61
N VAL A 72 4.32 -6.14 -12.30
CA VAL A 72 3.99 -5.10 -11.28
C VAL A 72 5.11 -4.09 -11.07
N TYR A 73 6.30 -4.37 -11.60
CA TYR A 73 7.41 -3.41 -11.60
C TYR A 73 7.22 -2.49 -12.80
N LEU A 74 6.59 -1.34 -12.56
CA LEU A 74 6.74 -0.19 -13.43
C LEU A 74 8.05 0.48 -13.02
N GLY A 75 9.07 0.35 -13.87
CA GLY A 75 10.29 1.14 -13.76
C GLY A 75 9.97 2.61 -14.00
#